data_AF-A0A848M7R2-F1
#
_entry.id   AF-A0A848M7R2-F1
#
_cell.length_a   1.000
_cell.length_b   1.000
_cell.length_c   1.000
_cell.angle_alpha   90.00
_cell.angle_beta   90.00
_cell.angle_gamma   90.00
#
_symmetry.space_group_name_H-M   'P 1'
#
loop_
_entity.id
_entity.type
_entity.pdbx_description
1 polymer ?
#
loop_
_entity_poly.entity_id
_entity_poly.type
_entity_poly.pdbx_seq_one_letter_code
_entity_poly.pdbx_strand_id
1 'polypeptide(L)'
;MMNRVFEVNDSWVQEGMDRQILKPEDRYHGGVRALENGLPSPNHNSGTPTTMAIWAAALCNPQSPRYRDQELAARFTLAARYMLRAQHEDGTISPGWTNFHSPPDTAFVVVGYTQTYQLILQDGWDELQPAAADMLLFLERTLPALVTGGCHTPNHRWVICAALGFLNEVLDAPQALKRAEEWLAEGMDATEDGEWTERSNGIYNVVSNIMLIHAARLLNRPKLLEPVRANLKMMSYLVHPDGEIVTEYSGRQDFGQRADMSGYFLPCLMMADLDKDPVFQGMAQEALSLLKHPGGAPTNAAVRLLLDHGLQQPGTETKPMPEHYRVVLNEKFARARYLSGIAGAGHNGVVRYSRLHTDFGAPVARIRDGVTSVTVSTEMSSFFSLRHGSVRLLGVQFASYFDPGFVKMGSLETVDQGYRLTGEQEKGYQGPVPAAELPLSAGEAVSPWYLLPHHRRPQTHVQKHTVSVDVLETGDGWKLMIKSSEPEEVVSQISLILPSAGQITGGEFAPAGVDSQFWSGDDIRYEYEGDWIEISGGEFQHTAAGVREAVYPVGCRTLLLNVVTPFEKEIHIRLSPPKSKD
;
A
#
# COMPACT_ATOMS: atom_id res chain seq x y z
N MET A 1 14.44 19.51 -16.55
CA MET A 1 13.82 18.28 -16.03
C MET A 1 12.71 18.62 -15.03
N MET A 2 12.99 19.43 -13.99
CA MET A 2 11.97 19.84 -13.00
C MET A 2 10.80 20.65 -13.57
N ASN A 3 10.94 21.28 -14.74
CA ASN A 3 9.84 21.95 -15.45
C ASN A 3 8.61 21.05 -15.59
N ARG A 4 8.79 19.74 -15.76
CA ARG A 4 7.67 18.79 -15.87
C ARG A 4 6.75 18.84 -14.65
N VAL A 5 7.29 19.05 -13.45
CA VAL A 5 6.50 19.16 -12.21
C VAL A 5 5.56 20.36 -12.30
N PHE A 6 6.08 21.51 -12.73
CA PHE A 6 5.30 22.74 -12.86
C PHE A 6 4.32 22.68 -14.03
N GLU A 7 4.71 22.11 -15.17
CA GLU A 7 3.82 21.88 -16.32
C GLU A 7 2.63 20.98 -15.94
N VAL A 8 2.89 19.88 -15.21
CA VAL A 8 1.84 19.01 -14.68
C VAL A 8 1.00 19.77 -13.66
N ASN A 9 1.59 20.56 -12.76
CA ASN A 9 0.81 21.36 -11.82
C ASN A 9 -0.14 22.35 -12.54
N ASP A 10 0.40 23.12 -13.48
CA ASP A 10 -0.36 24.14 -14.22
C ASP A 10 -1.49 23.54 -15.06
N SER A 11 -1.32 22.32 -15.59
CA SER A 11 -2.37 21.66 -16.38
C SER A 11 -3.62 21.31 -15.56
N TRP A 12 -3.52 21.26 -14.23
CA TRP A 12 -4.64 20.95 -13.33
C TRP A 12 -5.32 22.20 -12.74
N VAL A 13 -4.78 23.41 -12.97
CA VAL A 13 -5.32 24.66 -12.40
C VAL A 13 -6.75 24.92 -12.90
N GLN A 14 -6.96 24.85 -14.22
CA GLN A 14 -8.28 25.16 -14.82
C GLN A 14 -9.34 24.15 -14.38
N GLU A 15 -9.00 22.86 -14.34
CA GLU A 15 -9.92 21.82 -13.89
C GLU A 15 -10.39 22.07 -12.45
N GLY A 16 -9.49 22.46 -11.55
CA GLY A 16 -9.86 22.86 -10.19
C GLY A 16 -10.82 24.05 -10.16
N MET A 17 -10.60 25.07 -11.03
CA MET A 17 -11.48 26.24 -11.12
C MET A 17 -12.88 25.86 -11.61
N ASP A 18 -12.97 24.95 -12.58
CA ASP A 18 -14.23 24.48 -13.15
C ASP A 18 -15.05 23.67 -12.13
N ARG A 19 -14.37 22.96 -11.22
CA ARG A 19 -14.99 22.18 -10.14
C ARG A 19 -15.35 22.98 -8.89
N GLN A 20 -14.95 24.25 -8.80
CA GLN A 20 -15.25 25.09 -7.64
C GLN A 20 -16.71 25.56 -7.63
N ILE A 21 -17.36 25.49 -6.47
CA ILE A 21 -18.73 26.00 -6.33
C ILE A 21 -18.70 27.51 -6.04
N LEU A 22 -19.17 28.32 -7.00
CA LEU A 22 -19.19 29.78 -6.88
C LEU A 22 -20.54 30.38 -6.44
N LYS A 23 -21.58 29.56 -6.31
CA LYS A 23 -22.92 30.03 -5.90
C LYS A 23 -22.90 30.44 -4.42
N PRO A 24 -23.10 31.72 -4.06
CA PRO A 24 -22.98 32.19 -2.67
C PRO A 24 -23.96 31.53 -1.68
N GLU A 25 -25.13 31.13 -2.18
CA GLU A 25 -26.19 30.47 -1.42
C GLU A 25 -25.96 28.96 -1.22
N ASP A 26 -25.03 28.35 -1.95
CA ASP A 26 -24.70 26.94 -1.79
C ASP A 26 -23.94 26.73 -0.47
N ARG A 27 -24.36 25.74 0.34
CA ARG A 27 -23.72 25.42 1.61
C ARG A 27 -22.21 25.13 1.47
N TYR A 28 -21.79 24.73 0.27
CA TYR A 28 -20.41 24.42 -0.06
C TYR A 28 -19.69 25.52 -0.86
N HIS A 29 -20.20 26.75 -0.88
CA HIS A 29 -19.59 27.88 -1.58
C HIS A 29 -18.05 27.97 -1.35
N GLY A 30 -17.28 28.09 -2.43
CA GLY A 30 -15.82 28.10 -2.41
C GLY A 30 -15.15 26.72 -2.39
N GLY A 31 -15.87 25.66 -2.03
CA GLY A 31 -15.35 24.29 -2.03
C GLY A 31 -15.20 23.73 -3.44
N VAL A 32 -14.22 22.84 -3.61
CA VAL A 32 -13.92 22.20 -4.90
C VAL A 32 -14.40 20.75 -4.88
N ARG A 33 -15.23 20.37 -5.85
CA ARG A 33 -15.82 19.02 -5.94
C ARG A 33 -14.75 17.96 -6.15
N ALA A 34 -14.68 16.95 -5.28
CA ALA A 34 -13.80 15.81 -5.46
C ALA A 34 -14.25 14.97 -6.67
N LEU A 35 -13.30 14.37 -7.39
CA LEU A 35 -13.59 13.61 -8.61
C LEU A 35 -14.37 12.33 -8.33
N GLU A 36 -14.19 11.74 -7.15
CA GLU A 36 -14.73 10.43 -6.80
C GLU A 36 -16.24 10.45 -6.55
N ASN A 37 -16.76 11.54 -5.98
CA ASN A 37 -18.17 11.61 -5.58
C ASN A 37 -18.87 12.92 -6.00
N GLY A 38 -18.16 13.86 -6.62
CA GLY A 38 -18.71 15.12 -7.09
C GLY A 38 -19.11 16.10 -5.98
N LEU A 39 -18.79 15.83 -4.72
CA LEU A 39 -19.04 16.71 -3.58
C LEU A 39 -17.77 17.43 -3.16
N PRO A 40 -17.84 18.70 -2.71
CA PRO A 40 -16.68 19.33 -2.11
C PRO A 40 -16.25 18.61 -0.84
N SER A 41 -14.95 18.38 -0.72
CA SER A 41 -14.35 17.68 0.42
C SER A 41 -13.23 18.50 1.04
N PRO A 42 -13.12 18.54 2.38
CA PRO A 42 -11.95 19.10 3.06
C PRO A 42 -10.78 18.10 3.16
N ASN A 43 -10.84 16.96 2.46
CA ASN A 43 -9.79 15.93 2.50
C ASN A 43 -8.54 16.28 1.66
N HIS A 44 -7.39 15.75 2.08
CA HIS A 44 -6.06 16.01 1.56
C HIS A 44 -5.70 15.37 0.21
N ASN A 45 -6.42 14.35 -0.27
CA ASN A 45 -6.01 13.58 -1.45
C ASN A 45 -6.63 14.15 -2.73
N SER A 46 -7.95 14.33 -2.76
CA SER A 46 -8.70 14.80 -3.93
C SER A 46 -9.60 16.01 -3.66
N GLY A 47 -9.55 16.55 -2.44
CA GLY A 47 -10.42 17.64 -2.00
C GLY A 47 -9.90 19.05 -2.29
N THR A 48 -10.51 20.01 -1.59
CA THR A 48 -10.18 21.43 -1.68
C THR A 48 -8.70 21.73 -1.33
N PRO A 49 -8.09 21.12 -0.29
CA PRO A 49 -6.67 21.31 0.02
C PRO A 49 -5.72 20.97 -1.14
N THR A 50 -5.98 19.88 -1.88
CA THR A 50 -5.15 19.50 -3.05
C THR A 50 -5.20 20.59 -4.11
N THR A 51 -6.40 21.08 -4.39
CA THR A 51 -6.61 22.14 -5.39
C THR A 51 -5.96 23.45 -4.96
N MET A 52 -6.02 23.78 -3.66
CA MET A 52 -5.31 24.94 -3.12
C MET A 52 -3.79 24.80 -3.28
N ALA A 53 -3.20 23.65 -2.97
CA ALA A 53 -1.76 23.43 -3.18
C ALA A 53 -1.35 23.66 -4.66
N ILE A 54 -2.16 23.14 -5.60
CA ILE A 54 -1.96 23.34 -7.04
C ILE A 54 -2.01 24.83 -7.41
N TRP A 55 -3.05 25.53 -6.96
CA TRP A 55 -3.22 26.96 -7.25
C TRP A 55 -2.13 27.83 -6.62
N ALA A 56 -1.71 27.55 -5.39
CA ALA A 56 -0.63 28.30 -4.74
C ALA A 56 0.69 28.15 -5.50
N ALA A 57 1.04 26.93 -5.93
CA ALA A 57 2.22 26.71 -6.75
C ALA A 57 2.16 27.49 -8.07
N ALA A 58 1.00 27.54 -8.72
CA ALA A 58 0.83 28.29 -9.97
C ALA A 58 0.87 29.82 -9.75
N LEU A 59 0.22 30.31 -8.69
CA LEU A 59 0.16 31.74 -8.34
C LEU A 59 1.54 32.30 -7.94
N CYS A 60 2.37 31.49 -7.29
CA CYS A 60 3.68 31.89 -6.75
C CYS A 60 4.87 31.54 -7.67
N ASN A 61 4.66 30.83 -8.78
CA ASN A 61 5.74 30.50 -9.73
C ASN A 61 5.81 31.51 -10.88
N PRO A 62 6.86 32.34 -11.01
CA PRO A 62 7.01 33.31 -12.11
C PRO A 62 6.99 32.71 -13.52
N GLN A 63 7.22 31.41 -13.66
CA GLN A 63 7.19 30.70 -14.94
C GLN A 63 5.79 30.15 -15.29
N SER A 64 4.85 30.14 -14.33
CA SER A 64 3.49 29.68 -14.58
C SER A 64 2.72 30.73 -15.39
N PRO A 65 1.86 30.31 -16.34
CA PRO A 65 0.94 31.22 -17.02
C PRO A 65 -0.12 31.81 -16.08
N ARG A 66 -0.22 31.30 -14.85
CA ARG A 66 -1.16 31.75 -13.80
C ARG A 66 -0.47 32.56 -12.70
N TYR A 67 0.80 32.93 -12.90
CA TYR A 67 1.54 33.76 -11.96
C TYR A 67 0.78 35.05 -11.68
N ARG A 68 0.46 35.29 -10.40
CA ARG A 68 -0.30 36.47 -9.94
C ARG A 68 -1.64 36.70 -10.65
N ASP A 69 -2.32 35.64 -11.07
CA ASP A 69 -3.68 35.70 -11.61
C ASP A 69 -4.68 36.12 -10.52
N GLN A 70 -5.26 37.32 -10.65
CA GLN A 70 -6.18 37.87 -9.65
C GLN A 70 -7.51 37.12 -9.55
N GLU A 71 -8.02 36.52 -10.63
CA GLU A 71 -9.24 35.71 -10.55
C GLU A 71 -8.94 34.44 -9.73
N LEU A 72 -7.81 33.80 -10.00
CA LEU A 72 -7.39 32.61 -9.28
C LEU A 72 -7.12 32.91 -7.80
N ALA A 73 -6.52 34.07 -7.47
CA ALA A 73 -6.34 34.51 -6.08
C ALA A 73 -7.68 34.70 -5.34
N ALA A 74 -8.68 35.29 -6.00
CA ALA A 74 -10.02 35.43 -5.43
C ALA A 74 -10.67 34.06 -5.16
N ARG A 75 -10.53 33.11 -6.09
CA ARG A 75 -11.00 31.72 -5.95
C ARG A 75 -10.26 30.97 -4.84
N PHE A 76 -8.96 31.16 -4.73
CA PHE A 76 -8.13 30.61 -3.66
C PHE A 76 -8.63 31.08 -2.28
N THR A 77 -8.96 32.37 -2.15
CA THR A 77 -9.57 32.92 -0.93
C THR A 77 -10.93 32.27 -0.60
N LEU A 78 -11.78 32.03 -1.60
CA LEU A 78 -13.06 31.33 -1.38
C LEU A 78 -12.86 29.89 -0.89
N ALA A 79 -11.84 29.20 -1.40
CA ALA A 79 -11.49 27.85 -0.98
C ALA A 79 -10.99 27.81 0.47
N ALA A 80 -10.15 28.76 0.89
CA ALA A 80 -9.71 28.88 2.29
C ALA A 80 -10.90 29.09 3.25
N ARG A 81 -11.86 29.94 2.86
CA ARG A 81 -13.10 30.15 3.63
C ARG A 81 -13.98 28.91 3.70
N TYR A 82 -14.04 28.12 2.62
CA TYR A 82 -14.73 26.83 2.65
C TYR A 82 -14.08 25.89 3.68
N MET A 83 -12.75 25.79 3.69
CA MET A 83 -12.03 24.94 4.64
C MET A 83 -12.35 25.28 6.09
N LEU A 84 -12.38 26.58 6.43
CA LEU A 84 -12.80 27.04 7.77
C LEU A 84 -14.24 26.65 8.13
N ARG A 85 -15.17 26.71 7.17
CA ARG A 85 -16.57 26.32 7.43
C ARG A 85 -16.78 24.81 7.46
N ALA A 86 -15.92 24.06 6.78
CA ALA A 86 -15.93 22.59 6.77
C ALA A 86 -15.24 21.99 8.00
N GLN A 87 -14.46 22.78 8.75
CA GLN A 87 -13.85 22.41 10.01
C GLN A 87 -14.91 22.28 11.10
N HIS A 88 -14.83 21.21 11.88
CA HIS A 88 -15.71 20.98 13.02
C HIS A 88 -15.32 21.85 14.22
N GLU A 89 -16.21 21.93 15.21
CA GLU A 89 -15.99 22.68 16.45
C GLU A 89 -14.76 22.17 17.23
N ASP A 90 -14.48 20.88 17.17
CA ASP A 90 -13.30 20.27 17.78
C ASP A 90 -11.99 20.53 17.00
N GLY A 91 -12.07 21.18 15.84
CA GLY A 91 -10.92 21.49 14.99
C GLY A 91 -10.60 20.48 13.90
N THR A 92 -11.29 19.33 13.87
CA THR A 92 -11.04 18.28 12.87
C THR A 92 -11.83 18.49 11.58
N ILE A 93 -11.53 17.67 10.58
CA ILE A 93 -12.34 17.53 9.35
C ILE A 93 -12.91 16.11 9.22
N SER A 94 -13.91 15.97 8.35
CA SER A 94 -14.43 14.66 7.92
C SER A 94 -14.24 14.49 6.41
N PRO A 95 -13.66 13.37 5.94
CA PRO A 95 -13.42 13.15 4.51
C PRO A 95 -14.69 12.79 3.72
N GLY A 96 -15.78 12.42 4.40
CA GLY A 96 -17.12 12.25 3.81
C GLY A 96 -17.51 10.83 3.42
N TRP A 97 -16.65 9.85 3.65
CA TRP A 97 -16.89 8.42 3.33
C TRP A 97 -16.62 7.48 4.51
N THR A 98 -15.77 7.89 5.45
CA THR A 98 -15.50 7.23 6.74
C THR A 98 -14.87 8.26 7.70
N ASN A 99 -14.48 7.84 8.91
CA ASN A 99 -13.65 8.62 9.84
C ASN A 99 -14.17 10.06 10.06
N PHE A 100 -15.38 10.18 10.61
CA PHE A 100 -15.90 11.49 10.98
C PHE A 100 -15.14 12.04 12.19
N HIS A 101 -14.87 13.34 12.17
CA HIS A 101 -14.07 14.01 13.20
C HIS A 101 -12.68 13.37 13.36
N SER A 102 -11.92 13.28 12.26
CA SER A 102 -10.73 12.43 12.20
C SER A 102 -9.44 13.22 12.45
N PRO A 103 -8.73 12.97 13.57
CA PRO A 103 -7.40 13.50 13.78
C PRO A 103 -6.40 13.13 12.66
N PRO A 104 -6.29 11.86 12.19
CA PRO A 104 -5.30 11.54 11.17
C PRO A 104 -5.60 12.17 9.81
N ASP A 105 -6.87 12.21 9.38
CA ASP A 105 -7.23 12.90 8.13
C ASP A 105 -6.97 14.41 8.23
N THR A 106 -7.21 15.00 9.41
CA THR A 106 -6.86 16.39 9.70
C THR A 106 -5.34 16.61 9.65
N ALA A 107 -4.55 15.69 10.19
CA ALA A 107 -3.09 15.76 10.17
C ALA A 107 -2.53 15.76 8.74
N PHE A 108 -3.07 14.93 7.83
CA PHE A 108 -2.69 14.98 6.41
C PHE A 108 -2.98 16.35 5.78
N VAL A 109 -4.13 16.95 6.10
CA VAL A 109 -4.47 18.30 5.63
C VAL A 109 -3.45 19.29 6.18
N VAL A 110 -3.18 19.29 7.50
CA VAL A 110 -2.21 20.18 8.14
C VAL A 110 -0.84 20.14 7.44
N VAL A 111 -0.32 18.96 7.09
CA VAL A 111 0.98 18.84 6.40
C VAL A 111 1.00 19.58 5.05
N GLY A 112 -0.01 19.38 4.20
CA GLY A 112 -0.08 20.06 2.90
C GLY A 112 -0.46 21.54 3.00
N TYR A 113 -1.38 21.85 3.92
CA TYR A 113 -1.94 23.18 4.11
C TYR A 113 -0.93 24.14 4.73
N THR A 114 -0.10 23.67 5.67
CA THR A 114 1.01 24.45 6.22
C THR A 114 2.06 24.75 5.16
N GLN A 115 2.45 23.78 4.33
CA GLN A 115 3.40 24.03 3.23
C GLN A 115 2.84 25.06 2.23
N THR A 116 1.55 24.95 1.89
CA THR A 116 0.86 25.92 1.03
C THR A 116 0.86 27.32 1.66
N TYR A 117 0.58 27.42 2.96
CA TYR A 117 0.62 28.67 3.72
C TYR A 117 2.02 29.30 3.73
N GLN A 118 3.06 28.49 4.00
CA GLN A 118 4.46 28.92 4.00
C GLN A 118 4.87 29.46 2.62
N LEU A 119 4.45 28.81 1.53
CA LEU A 119 4.77 29.25 0.17
C LEU A 119 4.19 30.64 -0.11
N ILE A 120 2.94 30.86 0.25
CA ILE A 120 2.26 32.15 0.06
C ILE A 120 2.92 33.25 0.88
N LEU A 121 3.30 32.96 2.13
CA LEU A 121 4.04 33.92 2.95
C LEU A 121 5.41 34.25 2.38
N GLN A 122 6.12 33.26 1.83
CA GLN A 122 7.43 33.44 1.22
C GLN A 122 7.35 34.30 -0.05
N ASP A 123 6.32 34.12 -0.88
CA ASP A 123 6.09 34.92 -2.09
C ASP A 123 5.69 36.38 -1.75
N GLY A 124 4.91 36.57 -0.68
CA GLY A 124 4.62 37.90 -0.13
C GLY A 124 3.65 38.75 -0.96
N TRP A 125 2.85 38.15 -1.84
CA TRP A 125 1.85 38.87 -2.63
C TRP A 125 0.60 39.23 -1.81
N ASP A 126 0.27 40.52 -1.76
CA ASP A 126 -0.79 41.08 -0.89
C ASP A 126 -2.18 40.47 -1.15
N GLU A 127 -2.48 40.13 -2.41
CA GLU A 127 -3.76 39.55 -2.81
C GLU A 127 -4.07 38.19 -2.16
N LEU A 128 -3.06 37.48 -1.65
CA LEU A 128 -3.23 36.20 -0.97
C LEU A 128 -3.30 36.31 0.56
N GLN A 129 -3.07 37.51 1.13
CA GLN A 129 -3.11 37.73 2.59
C GLN A 129 -4.46 37.35 3.23
N PRO A 130 -5.63 37.64 2.62
CA PRO A 130 -6.91 37.20 3.18
C PRO A 130 -7.01 35.67 3.30
N ALA A 131 -6.56 34.94 2.30
CA ALA A 131 -6.54 33.49 2.33
C ALA A 131 -5.52 32.97 3.36
N ALA A 132 -4.33 33.58 3.45
CA ALA A 132 -3.32 33.22 4.44
C ALA A 132 -3.84 33.37 5.88
N ALA A 133 -4.60 34.42 6.17
CA ALA A 133 -5.25 34.62 7.47
C ALA A 133 -6.29 33.52 7.78
N ASP A 134 -7.14 33.18 6.80
CA ASP A 134 -8.12 32.09 6.94
C ASP A 134 -7.41 30.73 7.12
N MET A 135 -6.29 30.52 6.44
CA MET A 135 -5.49 29.31 6.56
C MET A 135 -4.83 29.17 7.94
N LEU A 136 -4.25 30.25 8.46
CA LEU A 136 -3.64 30.27 9.79
C LEU A 136 -4.67 29.94 10.87
N LEU A 137 -5.86 30.55 10.79
CA LEU A 137 -6.95 30.27 11.73
C LEU A 137 -7.40 28.80 11.69
N PHE A 138 -7.45 28.19 10.49
CA PHE A 138 -7.75 26.77 10.35
C PHE A 138 -6.69 25.93 11.09
N LEU A 139 -5.40 26.20 10.86
CA LEU A 139 -4.28 25.50 11.50
C LEU A 139 -4.30 25.64 13.03
N GLU A 140 -4.52 26.85 13.55
CA GLU A 140 -4.68 27.11 14.98
C GLU A 140 -5.79 26.24 15.59
N ARG A 141 -6.93 26.13 14.90
CA ARG A 141 -8.07 25.34 15.35
C ARG A 141 -7.82 23.84 15.28
N THR A 142 -6.91 23.35 14.44
CA THR A 142 -6.56 21.91 14.42
C THR A 142 -5.72 21.46 15.62
N LEU A 143 -4.97 22.39 16.24
CA LEU A 143 -3.97 22.06 17.26
C LEU A 143 -4.54 21.29 18.48
N PRO A 144 -5.68 21.70 19.09
CA PRO A 144 -6.26 20.97 20.22
C PRO A 144 -6.62 19.51 19.87
N ALA A 145 -7.17 19.28 18.68
CA ALA A 145 -7.50 17.94 18.20
C ALA A 145 -6.27 17.07 17.95
N LEU A 146 -5.18 17.63 17.40
CA LEU A 146 -3.98 16.84 17.12
C LEU A 146 -3.13 16.55 18.37
N VAL A 147 -3.15 17.44 19.37
CA VAL A 147 -2.47 17.21 20.65
C VAL A 147 -3.13 16.11 21.49
N THR A 148 -4.44 15.87 21.30
CA THR A 148 -5.20 14.88 22.09
C THR A 148 -5.71 13.69 21.28
N GLY A 149 -5.76 13.81 19.95
CA GLY A 149 -6.29 12.82 19.03
C GLY A 149 -5.42 11.57 18.86
N GLY A 150 -6.04 10.53 18.32
CA GLY A 150 -5.45 9.21 18.09
C GLY A 150 -5.34 8.85 16.60
N CYS A 151 -4.90 7.62 16.34
CA CYS A 151 -4.89 7.03 15.01
C CYS A 151 -5.58 5.66 15.00
N HIS A 152 -5.81 5.11 13.80
CA HIS A 152 -6.38 3.76 13.62
C HIS A 152 -5.57 2.88 12.65
N THR A 153 -4.45 3.36 12.12
CA THR A 153 -3.48 2.55 11.36
C THR A 153 -2.06 2.96 11.73
N PRO A 154 -1.05 2.09 11.56
CA PRO A 154 0.32 2.40 11.97
C PRO A 154 0.93 3.64 11.32
N ASN A 155 0.76 3.84 9.99
CA ASN A 155 1.34 5.00 9.28
C ASN A 155 0.86 6.37 9.81
N HIS A 156 -0.35 6.44 10.36
CA HIS A 156 -0.93 7.69 10.85
C HIS A 156 -0.09 8.32 11.97
N ARG A 157 0.68 7.52 12.71
CA ARG A 157 1.63 8.03 13.71
C ARG A 157 2.63 8.98 13.07
N TRP A 158 3.16 8.62 11.90
CA TRP A 158 4.14 9.41 11.15
C TRP A 158 3.51 10.67 10.57
N VAL A 159 2.28 10.57 10.07
CA VAL A 159 1.49 11.72 9.59
C VAL A 159 1.24 12.72 10.73
N ILE A 160 0.81 12.24 11.90
CA ILE A 160 0.56 13.08 13.08
C ILE A 160 1.88 13.71 13.57
N CYS A 161 2.99 12.97 13.61
CA CYS A 161 4.30 13.52 13.97
C CYS A 161 4.73 14.67 13.03
N ALA A 162 4.57 14.50 11.72
CA ALA A 162 4.88 15.54 10.74
C ALA A 162 3.96 16.76 10.93
N ALA A 163 2.65 16.55 11.08
CA ALA A 163 1.67 17.61 11.28
C ALA A 163 1.95 18.42 12.56
N LEU A 164 2.25 17.75 13.67
CA LEU A 164 2.60 18.39 14.94
C LEU A 164 3.89 19.21 14.83
N GLY A 165 4.88 18.69 14.10
CA GLY A 165 6.11 19.45 13.79
C GLY A 165 5.81 20.73 13.02
N PHE A 166 4.98 20.65 11.98
CA PHE A 166 4.56 21.82 11.18
C PHE A 166 3.76 22.83 12.00
N LEU A 167 2.85 22.36 12.86
CA LEU A 167 2.10 23.25 13.77
C LEU A 167 3.02 23.96 14.75
N ASN A 168 4.02 23.27 15.31
CA ASN A 168 5.01 23.93 16.17
C ASN A 168 5.82 24.99 15.42
N GLU A 169 6.26 24.69 14.19
CA GLU A 169 7.02 25.63 13.35
C GLU A 169 6.24 26.92 13.05
N VAL A 170 4.93 26.83 12.85
CA VAL A 170 4.08 27.99 12.51
C VAL A 170 3.52 28.71 13.75
N LEU A 171 3.19 27.97 14.82
CA LEU A 171 2.43 28.50 15.97
C LEU A 171 3.25 28.61 17.26
N ASP A 172 4.52 28.21 17.27
CA ASP A 172 5.36 28.10 18.47
C ASP A 172 4.65 27.30 19.59
N ALA A 173 4.19 26.10 19.25
CA ALA A 173 3.32 25.25 20.08
C ALA A 173 4.09 24.07 20.70
N PRO A 174 4.80 24.24 21.84
CA PRO A 174 5.65 23.18 22.43
C PRO A 174 4.87 21.92 22.85
N GLN A 175 3.58 22.03 23.14
CA GLN A 175 2.70 20.89 23.40
C GLN A 175 2.58 19.95 22.18
N ALA A 176 2.72 20.47 20.96
CA ALA A 176 2.72 19.66 19.75
C ALA A 176 3.98 18.78 19.66
N LEU A 177 5.15 19.33 20.01
CA LEU A 177 6.40 18.57 20.07
C LEU A 177 6.32 17.47 21.12
N LYS A 178 5.79 17.77 22.30
CA LYS A 178 5.58 16.76 23.35
C LYS A 178 4.71 15.61 22.84
N ARG A 179 3.61 15.92 22.15
CA ARG A 179 2.73 14.89 21.57
C ARG A 179 3.41 14.08 20.48
N ALA A 180 4.25 14.70 19.64
CA ALA A 180 5.01 13.97 18.63
C ALA A 180 5.99 12.97 19.28
N GLU A 181 6.66 13.35 20.37
CA GLU A 181 7.54 12.45 21.12
C GLU A 181 6.80 11.25 21.73
N GLU A 182 5.55 11.42 22.17
CA GLU A 182 4.71 10.31 22.66
C GLU A 182 4.47 9.25 21.56
N TRP A 183 4.21 9.69 20.32
CA TRP A 183 4.07 8.78 19.18
C TRP A 183 5.40 8.13 18.77
N LEU A 184 6.49 8.89 18.78
CA LEU A 184 7.82 8.36 18.44
C LEU A 184 8.31 7.34 19.49
N ALA A 185 7.88 7.47 20.75
CA ALA A 185 8.22 6.54 21.82
C ALA A 185 7.66 5.12 21.62
N GLU A 186 6.65 4.96 20.76
CA GLU A 186 6.14 3.63 20.37
C GLU A 186 7.10 2.85 19.46
N GLY A 187 8.12 3.52 18.91
CA GLY A 187 9.13 2.91 18.05
C GLY A 187 8.72 2.78 16.58
N MET A 188 9.73 2.65 15.71
CA MET A 188 9.55 2.46 14.27
C MET A 188 9.09 1.03 13.95
N ASP A 189 8.15 0.91 13.03
CA ASP A 189 7.52 -0.35 12.62
C ASP A 189 7.98 -0.81 11.22
N ALA A 190 9.30 -0.70 10.99
CA ALA A 190 9.97 -1.08 9.77
C ALA A 190 10.99 -2.21 9.99
N THR A 191 11.15 -3.10 9.02
CA THR A 191 12.22 -4.10 9.01
C THR A 191 13.57 -3.48 8.62
N GLU A 192 14.66 -4.22 8.80
CA GLU A 192 16.01 -3.81 8.36
C GLU A 192 16.09 -3.60 6.84
N ASP A 193 15.34 -4.39 6.08
CA ASP A 193 15.22 -4.23 4.63
C ASP A 193 14.28 -3.07 4.24
N GLY A 194 13.59 -2.45 5.20
CA GLY A 194 12.77 -1.26 4.97
C GLY A 194 11.30 -1.53 4.67
N GLU A 195 10.80 -2.74 4.91
CA GLU A 195 9.37 -3.03 4.80
C GLU A 195 8.62 -2.38 5.98
N TRP A 196 7.57 -1.60 5.71
CA TRP A 196 6.68 -1.09 6.75
C TRP A 196 5.66 -2.16 7.17
N THR A 197 5.19 -2.13 8.41
CA THR A 197 4.20 -3.08 8.98
C THR A 197 2.95 -3.26 8.12
N GLU A 198 2.52 -2.22 7.39
CA GLU A 198 1.35 -2.32 6.53
C GLU A 198 1.60 -3.08 5.22
N ARG A 199 2.86 -3.24 4.77
CA ARG A 199 3.23 -3.88 3.50
C ARG A 199 2.43 -3.32 2.32
N SER A 200 2.60 -2.04 2.00
CA SER A 200 1.83 -1.39 0.94
C SER A 200 2.71 -0.48 0.10
N ASN A 201 3.20 -1.05 -0.99
CA ASN A 201 4.17 -0.40 -1.86
C ASN A 201 3.56 0.74 -2.67
N GLY A 202 2.28 0.66 -3.05
CA GLY A 202 1.64 1.67 -3.88
C GLY A 202 1.13 2.89 -3.11
N ILE A 203 0.92 2.77 -1.79
CA ILE A 203 0.25 3.81 -0.99
C ILE A 203 1.03 4.14 0.28
N TYR A 204 1.07 3.23 1.26
CA TYR A 204 1.53 3.61 2.62
C TYR A 204 3.04 3.73 2.75
N ASN A 205 3.84 3.08 1.91
CA ASN A 205 5.28 3.30 1.85
C ASN A 205 5.59 4.77 1.50
N VAL A 206 4.93 5.30 0.45
CA VAL A 206 5.10 6.71 0.03
C VAL A 206 4.74 7.66 1.17
N VAL A 207 3.58 7.43 1.79
CA VAL A 207 3.10 8.22 2.93
C VAL A 207 4.10 8.18 4.09
N SER A 208 4.50 6.99 4.54
CA SER A 208 5.42 6.86 5.67
C SER A 208 6.76 7.55 5.39
N ASN A 209 7.29 7.36 4.18
CA ASN A 209 8.56 7.96 3.76
C ASN A 209 8.50 9.49 3.81
N ILE A 210 7.55 10.11 3.11
CA ILE A 210 7.50 11.57 3.01
C ILE A 210 7.21 12.22 4.37
N MET A 211 6.33 11.62 5.18
CA MET A 211 6.00 12.15 6.51
C MET A 211 7.20 12.07 7.45
N LEU A 212 7.97 10.97 7.43
CA LEU A 212 9.17 10.86 8.24
C LEU A 212 10.30 11.76 7.75
N ILE A 213 10.41 12.04 6.45
CA ILE A 213 11.34 13.07 5.93
C ILE A 213 11.01 14.44 6.53
N HIS A 214 9.73 14.83 6.51
CA HIS A 214 9.30 16.08 7.15
C HIS A 214 9.53 16.08 8.66
N ALA A 215 9.13 15.00 9.36
CA ALA A 215 9.28 14.87 10.80
C ALA A 215 10.76 14.91 11.23
N ALA A 216 11.67 14.28 10.47
CA ALA A 216 13.10 14.31 10.75
C ALA A 216 13.65 15.74 10.82
N ARG A 217 13.26 16.60 9.87
CA ARG A 217 13.62 18.03 9.85
C ARG A 217 12.94 18.77 11.01
N LEU A 218 11.61 18.69 11.09
CA LEU A 218 10.79 19.49 11.99
C LEU A 218 11.04 19.20 13.47
N LEU A 219 11.34 17.96 13.80
CA LEU A 219 11.58 17.51 15.17
C LEU A 219 13.07 17.44 15.52
N ASN A 220 13.95 17.77 14.57
CA ASN A 220 15.40 17.61 14.69
C ASN A 220 15.80 16.17 15.11
N ARG A 221 15.30 15.19 14.34
CA ARG A 221 15.47 13.75 14.57
C ARG A 221 15.95 13.06 13.29
N PRO A 222 17.22 13.25 12.86
CA PRO A 222 17.73 12.71 11.60
C PRO A 222 17.68 11.18 11.50
N LYS A 223 17.62 10.47 12.64
CA LYS A 223 17.46 9.00 12.68
C LYS A 223 16.14 8.51 12.08
N LEU A 224 15.10 9.35 12.03
CA LEU A 224 13.83 9.00 11.37
C LEU A 224 14.00 8.74 9.86
N LEU A 225 15.11 9.17 9.27
CA LEU A 225 15.45 8.90 7.87
C LEU A 225 16.05 7.52 7.63
N GLU A 226 16.51 6.81 8.67
CA GLU A 226 17.05 5.45 8.53
C GLU A 226 16.05 4.47 7.90
N PRO A 227 14.82 4.31 8.41
CA PRO A 227 13.85 3.42 7.78
C PRO A 227 13.38 3.93 6.40
N VAL A 228 13.38 5.24 6.17
CA VAL A 228 13.07 5.82 4.84
C VAL A 228 14.12 5.38 3.81
N ARG A 229 15.41 5.46 4.15
CA ARG A 229 16.50 5.01 3.27
C ARG A 229 16.39 3.52 2.97
N ALA A 230 16.12 2.71 3.99
CA ALA A 230 15.94 1.27 3.82
C ALA A 230 14.76 0.99 2.87
N ASN A 231 13.61 1.65 3.08
CA ASN A 231 12.43 1.47 2.24
C ASN A 231 12.68 1.88 0.78
N LEU A 232 13.29 3.04 0.52
CA LEU A 232 13.58 3.47 -0.85
C LEU A 232 14.55 2.50 -1.55
N LYS A 233 15.55 1.97 -0.83
CA LYS A 233 16.45 0.93 -1.38
C LYS A 233 15.69 -0.36 -1.68
N MET A 234 14.80 -0.80 -0.79
CA MET A 234 13.91 -1.94 -1.02
C MET A 234 13.08 -1.76 -2.29
N MET A 235 12.51 -0.57 -2.47
CA MET A 235 11.63 -0.26 -3.59
C MET A 235 12.33 -0.38 -4.95
N SER A 236 13.65 -0.23 -5.01
CA SER A 236 14.42 -0.49 -6.25
C SER A 236 14.32 -1.94 -6.77
N TYR A 237 13.90 -2.89 -5.92
CA TYR A 237 13.65 -4.30 -6.27
C TYR A 237 12.16 -4.65 -6.43
N LEU A 238 11.28 -3.66 -6.25
CA LEU A 238 9.83 -3.81 -6.19
C LEU A 238 9.11 -3.07 -7.33
N VAL A 239 9.78 -3.00 -8.48
CA VAL A 239 9.23 -2.44 -9.72
C VAL A 239 9.40 -3.46 -10.83
N HIS A 240 8.31 -3.71 -11.55
CA HIS A 240 8.26 -4.59 -12.71
C HIS A 240 8.91 -3.93 -13.94
N PRO A 241 9.22 -4.70 -15.00
CA PRO A 241 9.85 -4.17 -16.21
C PRO A 241 9.05 -3.09 -16.94
N ASP A 242 7.72 -3.08 -16.76
CA ASP A 242 6.80 -2.08 -17.31
C ASP A 242 6.66 -0.81 -16.44
N GLY A 243 7.39 -0.73 -15.33
CA GLY A 243 7.33 0.39 -14.39
C GLY A 243 6.19 0.29 -13.37
N GLU A 244 5.35 -0.75 -13.41
CA GLU A 244 4.36 -0.99 -12.37
C GLU A 244 5.05 -1.45 -11.07
N ILE A 245 4.56 -0.94 -9.93
CA ILE A 245 4.99 -1.38 -8.61
C ILE A 245 4.48 -2.79 -8.33
N VAL A 246 5.30 -3.60 -7.65
CA VAL A 246 4.91 -4.93 -7.14
C VAL A 246 3.90 -4.75 -6.02
N THR A 247 2.65 -5.15 -6.26
CA THR A 247 1.53 -5.09 -5.29
C THR A 247 0.94 -6.46 -4.96
N GLU A 248 1.47 -7.53 -5.57
CA GLU A 248 1.01 -8.91 -5.42
C GLU A 248 1.23 -9.49 -4.02
N TYR A 249 2.02 -8.82 -3.17
CA TYR A 249 2.20 -9.19 -1.76
C TYR A 249 1.73 -8.11 -0.77
N SER A 250 0.93 -7.14 -1.22
CA SER A 250 0.44 -6.09 -0.32
C SER A 250 -0.53 -6.59 0.75
N GLY A 251 -0.33 -6.15 2.00
CA GLY A 251 -1.23 -6.39 3.12
C GLY A 251 -2.43 -5.42 3.22
N ARG A 252 -2.67 -4.61 2.18
CA ARG A 252 -3.63 -3.48 2.18
C ARG A 252 -4.44 -3.39 0.89
N GLN A 253 -5.19 -2.28 0.74
CA GLN A 253 -6.11 -2.04 -0.37
C GLN A 253 -5.44 -1.96 -1.76
N ASP A 254 -4.12 -1.78 -1.83
CA ASP A 254 -3.36 -1.80 -3.08
C ASP A 254 -3.04 -3.22 -3.56
N PHE A 255 -3.40 -4.28 -2.81
CA PHE A 255 -3.23 -5.66 -3.25
C PHE A 255 -3.80 -5.91 -4.64
N GLY A 256 -2.93 -6.30 -5.58
CA GLY A 256 -3.28 -6.55 -6.98
C GLY A 256 -3.73 -5.32 -7.77
N GLN A 257 -3.66 -4.12 -7.19
CA GLN A 257 -3.96 -2.87 -7.88
C GLN A 257 -2.74 -2.38 -8.65
N ARG A 258 -2.97 -1.71 -9.77
CA ARG A 258 -1.90 -1.06 -10.53
C ARG A 258 -1.48 0.23 -9.81
N ALA A 259 -0.18 0.37 -9.61
CA ALA A 259 0.46 1.58 -9.13
C ALA A 259 1.79 1.77 -9.86
N ASP A 260 2.27 3.00 -9.95
CA ASP A 260 3.56 3.34 -10.55
C ASP A 260 4.41 4.17 -9.59
N MET A 261 5.67 4.44 -9.97
CA MET A 261 6.63 5.14 -9.12
C MET A 261 6.38 6.65 -8.99
N SER A 262 5.37 7.23 -9.65
CA SER A 262 5.17 8.70 -9.65
C SER A 262 5.02 9.28 -8.22
N GLY A 263 4.34 8.56 -7.32
CA GLY A 263 4.21 8.96 -5.91
C GLY A 263 5.55 9.01 -5.15
N TYR A 264 6.56 8.27 -5.59
CA TYR A 264 7.89 8.24 -4.99
C TYR A 264 8.79 9.38 -5.43
N PHE A 265 8.36 10.22 -6.39
CA PHE A 265 9.19 11.31 -6.91
C PHE A 265 9.76 12.20 -5.81
N LEU A 266 8.89 12.74 -4.94
CA LEU A 266 9.31 13.67 -3.90
C LEU A 266 10.20 13.03 -2.82
N PRO A 267 9.85 11.89 -2.20
CA PRO A 267 10.74 11.27 -1.22
C PRO A 267 12.08 10.83 -1.82
N CYS A 268 12.12 10.33 -3.08
CA CYS A 268 13.37 10.00 -3.74
C CYS A 268 14.22 11.25 -4.00
N LEU A 269 13.61 12.34 -4.50
CA LEU A 269 14.34 13.58 -4.77
C LEU A 269 14.93 14.19 -3.50
N MET A 270 14.16 14.26 -2.41
CA MET A 270 14.62 14.82 -1.14
C MET A 270 15.75 13.99 -0.52
N MET A 271 15.66 12.66 -0.60
CA MET A 271 16.73 11.78 -0.10
C MET A 271 17.96 11.78 -1.02
N ALA A 272 17.78 11.90 -2.34
CA ALA A 272 18.87 12.06 -3.29
C ALA A 272 19.65 13.35 -3.05
N ASP A 273 18.96 14.47 -2.80
CA ASP A 273 19.63 15.73 -2.46
C ASP A 273 20.35 15.65 -1.12
N LEU A 274 19.73 15.05 -0.11
CA LEU A 274 20.33 14.96 1.22
C LEU A 274 21.56 14.03 1.28
N ASP A 275 21.44 12.83 0.72
CA ASP A 275 22.46 11.79 0.84
C ASP A 275 23.46 11.80 -0.31
N LYS A 276 23.15 12.52 -1.41
CA LYS A 276 23.87 12.45 -2.68
C LYS A 276 23.96 11.02 -3.23
N ASP A 277 22.91 10.21 -3.00
CA ASP A 277 22.82 8.82 -3.44
C ASP A 277 22.36 8.73 -4.92
N PRO A 278 23.20 8.19 -5.83
CA PRO A 278 22.87 8.13 -7.25
C PRO A 278 21.68 7.20 -7.56
N VAL A 279 21.39 6.21 -6.71
CA VAL A 279 20.22 5.33 -6.89
C VAL A 279 18.93 6.10 -6.62
N PHE A 280 18.88 6.87 -5.53
CA PHE A 280 17.71 7.72 -5.25
C PHE A 280 17.52 8.78 -6.34
N GLN A 281 18.62 9.32 -6.88
CA GLN A 281 18.56 10.25 -8.00
C GLN A 281 17.98 9.58 -9.25
N GLY A 282 18.35 8.34 -9.56
CA GLY A 282 17.75 7.55 -10.65
C GLY A 282 16.28 7.27 -10.46
N MET A 283 15.89 6.82 -9.26
CA MET A 283 14.48 6.60 -8.91
C MET A 283 13.66 7.88 -9.02
N ALA A 284 14.20 9.03 -8.61
CA ALA A 284 13.52 10.32 -8.75
C ALA A 284 13.32 10.70 -10.22
N GLN A 285 14.31 10.47 -11.09
CA GLN A 285 14.18 10.77 -12.52
C GLN A 285 13.15 9.88 -13.20
N GLU A 286 13.13 8.59 -12.87
CA GLU A 286 12.14 7.64 -13.40
C GLU A 286 10.73 7.97 -12.90
N ALA A 287 10.55 8.20 -11.59
CA ALA A 287 9.29 8.63 -11.00
C ALA A 287 8.75 9.93 -11.63
N LEU A 288 9.62 10.90 -11.90
CA LEU A 288 9.25 12.16 -12.55
C LEU A 288 8.75 11.94 -13.99
N SER A 289 9.34 10.99 -14.72
CA SER A 289 8.91 10.66 -16.09
C SER A 289 7.48 10.11 -16.15
N LEU A 290 7.02 9.51 -15.05
CA LEU A 290 5.69 8.93 -14.91
C LEU A 290 4.66 9.95 -14.37
N LEU A 291 5.09 11.13 -13.94
CA LEU A 291 4.23 12.12 -13.30
C LEU A 291 3.16 12.66 -14.27
N LYS A 292 1.90 12.38 -13.94
CA LYS A 292 0.70 12.82 -14.67
C LYS A 292 -0.27 13.65 -13.82
N HIS A 293 -0.13 13.57 -12.49
CA HIS A 293 -0.95 14.29 -11.51
C HIS A 293 -0.03 14.97 -10.49
N PRO A 294 -0.37 16.17 -9.98
CA PRO A 294 0.42 16.88 -8.96
C PRO A 294 0.51 16.23 -7.57
N GLY A 295 -0.03 15.02 -7.38
CA GLY A 295 -0.21 14.40 -6.06
C GLY A 295 -1.31 15.06 -5.19
N GLY A 296 -1.41 14.62 -3.93
CA GLY A 296 -2.29 15.21 -2.92
C GLY A 296 -1.64 16.44 -2.27
N ALA A 297 -2.40 17.16 -1.43
CA ALA A 297 -1.89 18.34 -0.72
C ALA A 297 -0.55 18.12 0.02
N PRO A 298 -0.36 17.06 0.84
CA PRO A 298 0.88 16.86 1.59
C PRO A 298 2.07 16.41 0.73
N THR A 299 1.83 15.95 -0.49
CA THR A 299 2.85 15.41 -1.41
C THR A 299 3.01 16.24 -2.67
N ASN A 300 2.42 17.45 -2.72
CA ASN A 300 2.49 18.31 -3.90
C ASN A 300 3.94 18.77 -4.14
N ALA A 301 4.56 18.19 -5.17
CA ALA A 301 5.96 18.42 -5.45
C ALA A 301 6.24 19.85 -5.94
N ALA A 302 5.30 20.50 -6.63
CA ALA A 302 5.47 21.87 -7.10
C ALA A 302 5.58 22.85 -5.92
N VAL A 303 4.70 22.71 -4.92
CA VAL A 303 4.78 23.47 -3.67
C VAL A 303 6.13 23.24 -2.99
N ARG A 304 6.56 21.98 -2.84
CA ARG A 304 7.81 21.68 -2.15
C ARG A 304 9.05 22.22 -2.87
N LEU A 305 9.09 22.15 -4.20
CA LEU A 305 10.19 22.69 -5.01
C LEU A 305 10.27 24.23 -4.92
N LEU A 306 9.16 24.94 -4.74
CA LEU A 306 9.15 26.40 -4.57
C LEU A 306 9.57 26.82 -3.16
N LEU A 307 9.24 26.02 -2.15
CA LEU A 307 9.71 26.23 -0.77
C LEU A 307 11.21 25.94 -0.62
N ASP A 308 11.72 24.98 -1.39
CA ASP A 308 13.10 24.52 -1.30
C ASP A 308 13.77 24.54 -2.67
N HIS A 309 14.26 25.73 -3.05
CA HIS A 309 14.93 25.95 -4.33
C HIS A 309 16.19 25.09 -4.54
N GLY A 310 16.77 24.54 -3.47
CA GLY A 310 17.90 23.59 -3.56
C GLY A 310 17.53 22.33 -4.33
N LEU A 311 16.31 21.83 -4.15
CA LEU A 311 15.78 20.63 -4.81
C LEU A 311 15.56 20.80 -6.32
N GLN A 312 15.58 22.04 -6.83
CA GLN A 312 15.46 22.31 -8.26
C GLN A 312 16.77 22.11 -9.02
N GLN A 313 17.90 22.07 -8.31
CA GLN A 313 19.20 21.89 -8.93
C GLN A 313 19.33 20.46 -9.50
N PRO A 314 19.95 20.29 -10.68
CA PRO A 314 20.17 18.96 -11.22
C PRO A 314 21.09 18.16 -10.29
N GLY A 315 20.72 16.91 -10.02
CA GLY A 315 21.58 15.97 -9.31
C GLY A 315 22.89 15.71 -10.06
N THR A 316 23.94 15.34 -9.33
CA THR A 316 25.29 15.21 -9.85
C THR A 316 25.56 13.88 -10.56
N GLU A 317 24.98 12.78 -10.06
CA GLU A 317 25.17 11.43 -10.59
C GLU A 317 23.86 10.64 -10.46
N THR A 318 23.55 9.84 -11.48
CA THR A 318 22.33 9.03 -11.55
C THR A 318 22.70 7.58 -11.84
N LYS A 319 22.09 6.64 -11.11
CA LYS A 319 22.12 5.21 -11.40
C LYS A 319 20.69 4.67 -11.57
N PRO A 320 20.35 4.00 -12.68
CA PRO A 320 19.01 3.43 -12.88
C PRO A 320 18.73 2.30 -11.88
N MET A 321 17.44 1.99 -11.69
CA MET A 321 17.03 0.81 -10.93
C MET A 321 17.61 -0.47 -11.56
N PRO A 322 17.92 -1.50 -10.74
CA PRO A 322 18.52 -2.73 -11.25
C PRO A 322 17.53 -3.52 -12.12
N GLU A 323 17.99 -4.01 -13.27
CA GLU A 323 17.21 -4.87 -14.17
C GLU A 323 17.57 -6.36 -14.06
N HIS A 324 18.64 -6.68 -13.32
CA HIS A 324 19.12 -8.05 -13.10
C HIS A 324 19.43 -8.26 -11.62
N TYR A 325 18.62 -9.05 -10.94
CA TYR A 325 18.81 -9.37 -9.52
C TYR A 325 18.05 -10.63 -9.09
N ARG A 326 18.54 -11.26 -8.03
CA ARG A 326 17.86 -12.29 -7.24
C ARG A 326 18.07 -11.91 -5.77
N VAL A 327 17.02 -11.50 -5.08
CA VAL A 327 17.07 -11.05 -3.68
C VAL A 327 15.94 -11.68 -2.89
N VAL A 328 16.18 -11.96 -1.60
CA VAL A 328 15.13 -12.35 -0.66
C VAL A 328 15.01 -11.24 0.37
N LEU A 329 13.93 -10.47 0.27
CA LEU A 329 13.59 -9.44 1.24
C LEU A 329 13.11 -10.10 2.53
N ASN A 330 13.52 -9.54 3.66
CA ASN A 330 13.24 -10.01 5.02
C ASN A 330 13.75 -11.42 5.34
N GLU A 331 14.70 -11.98 4.56
CA GLU A 331 15.23 -13.34 4.77
C GLU A 331 15.72 -13.57 6.20
N LYS A 332 16.41 -12.57 6.75
CA LYS A 332 17.04 -12.63 8.09
C LYS A 332 16.17 -12.03 9.18
N PHE A 333 14.98 -11.53 8.85
CA PHE A 333 14.10 -10.91 9.83
C PHE A 333 13.52 -11.97 10.76
N ALA A 334 13.73 -11.81 12.06
CA ALA A 334 13.33 -12.79 13.07
C ALA A 334 11.82 -12.75 13.39
N ARG A 335 10.95 -12.87 12.37
CA ARG A 335 9.49 -12.77 12.49
C ARG A 335 8.90 -13.67 13.58
N ALA A 336 9.36 -14.92 13.67
CA ALA A 336 8.88 -15.88 14.67
C ALA A 336 9.03 -15.38 16.12
N ARG A 337 10.10 -14.62 16.42
CA ARG A 337 10.30 -14.00 17.73
C ARG A 337 9.15 -13.05 18.07
N TYR A 338 8.77 -12.18 17.13
CA TYR A 338 7.71 -11.19 17.35
C TYR A 338 6.33 -11.86 17.46
N LEU A 339 6.04 -12.85 16.61
CA LEU A 339 4.77 -13.59 16.68
C LEU A 339 4.60 -14.31 18.02
N SER A 340 5.67 -14.87 18.58
CA SER A 340 5.61 -15.55 19.88
C SER A 340 5.22 -14.60 21.03
N GLY A 341 5.41 -13.29 20.86
CA GLY A 341 5.04 -12.26 21.82
C GLY A 341 3.55 -11.90 21.84
N ILE A 342 2.75 -12.30 20.83
CA ILE A 342 1.33 -11.89 20.71
C ILE A 342 0.52 -12.31 21.94
N ALA A 343 0.73 -13.52 22.44
CA ALA A 343 0.01 -14.03 23.62
C ALA A 343 0.31 -13.22 24.90
N GLY A 344 1.51 -12.64 25.00
CA GLY A 344 1.94 -11.82 26.14
C GLY A 344 1.54 -10.35 26.05
N ALA A 345 1.04 -9.89 24.89
CA ALA A 345 0.76 -8.47 24.64
C ALA A 345 -0.56 -7.96 25.29
N GLY A 346 -1.32 -8.83 25.96
CA GLY A 346 -2.50 -8.45 26.75
C GLY A 346 -3.78 -8.14 25.96
N HIS A 347 -3.71 -8.05 24.63
CA HIS A 347 -4.88 -7.80 23.77
C HIS A 347 -5.62 -9.07 23.33
N ASN A 348 -5.13 -10.27 23.67
CA ASN A 348 -5.75 -11.57 23.37
C ASN A 348 -6.16 -11.75 21.90
N GLY A 349 -5.31 -11.27 20.98
CA GLY A 349 -5.57 -11.34 19.53
C GLY A 349 -6.61 -10.33 19.01
N VAL A 350 -7.12 -9.42 19.84
CA VAL A 350 -8.13 -8.43 19.44
C VAL A 350 -7.52 -7.03 19.31
N VAL A 351 -7.48 -6.52 18.08
CA VAL A 351 -7.27 -5.10 17.78
C VAL A 351 -8.53 -4.60 17.08
N ARG A 352 -9.16 -3.54 17.63
CA ARG A 352 -10.49 -3.09 17.18
C ARG A 352 -10.46 -1.98 16.13
N TYR A 353 -9.39 -1.20 16.10
CA TYR A 353 -9.24 -0.05 15.20
C TYR A 353 -8.43 -0.38 13.95
N SER A 354 -7.70 -1.50 13.94
CA SER A 354 -6.87 -2.01 12.84
C SER A 354 -6.87 -3.54 12.83
N ARG A 355 -5.99 -4.16 12.04
CA ARG A 355 -5.64 -5.59 12.09
C ARG A 355 -4.28 -5.80 12.76
N LEU A 356 -3.92 -7.06 13.00
CA LEU A 356 -2.66 -7.43 13.66
C LEU A 356 -1.40 -7.32 12.77
N HIS A 357 -1.55 -7.26 11.44
CA HIS A 357 -0.44 -7.22 10.48
C HIS A 357 0.62 -8.32 10.71
N THR A 358 0.18 -9.55 10.99
CA THR A 358 1.10 -10.66 11.27
C THR A 358 1.97 -11.01 10.07
N ASP A 359 1.58 -10.62 8.85
CA ASP A 359 2.37 -10.72 7.62
C ASP A 359 3.62 -9.81 7.59
N PHE A 360 3.77 -8.86 8.52
CA PHE A 360 4.94 -7.98 8.61
C PHE A 360 6.26 -8.76 8.72
N GLY A 361 7.22 -8.41 7.86
CA GLY A 361 8.54 -9.01 7.82
C GLY A 361 8.55 -10.44 7.32
N ALA A 362 7.49 -10.89 6.66
CA ALA A 362 7.47 -12.20 6.02
C ALA A 362 8.38 -12.18 4.76
N PRO A 363 9.22 -13.21 4.55
CA PRO A 363 10.15 -13.24 3.42
C PRO A 363 9.47 -13.14 2.05
N VAL A 364 10.08 -12.38 1.14
CA VAL A 364 9.64 -12.27 -0.26
C VAL A 364 10.86 -12.37 -1.17
N ALA A 365 10.92 -13.40 -2.02
CA ALA A 365 11.92 -13.46 -3.07
C ALA A 365 11.48 -12.65 -4.28
N ARG A 366 12.41 -11.85 -4.79
CA ARG A 366 12.25 -11.00 -5.96
C ARG A 366 13.36 -11.30 -6.95
N ILE A 367 12.94 -11.61 -8.16
CA ILE A 367 13.81 -11.91 -9.28
C ILE A 367 13.42 -10.98 -10.42
N ARG A 368 14.42 -10.33 -11.01
CA ARG A 368 14.28 -9.63 -12.28
C ARG A 368 15.43 -10.02 -13.18
N ASP A 369 15.10 -10.36 -14.42
CA ASP A 369 16.05 -10.62 -15.48
C ASP A 369 15.51 -9.97 -16.77
N GLY A 370 15.90 -8.71 -16.98
CA GLY A 370 15.40 -7.89 -18.07
C GLY A 370 13.88 -7.74 -18.05
N VAL A 371 13.22 -8.39 -19.02
CA VAL A 371 11.75 -8.35 -19.21
C VAL A 371 11.00 -9.36 -18.34
N THR A 372 11.71 -10.26 -17.65
CA THR A 372 11.12 -11.24 -16.73
C THR A 372 11.18 -10.72 -15.30
N SER A 373 10.08 -10.81 -14.57
CA SER A 373 10.00 -10.46 -13.15
C SER A 373 9.15 -11.47 -12.39
N VAL A 374 9.68 -12.00 -11.30
CA VAL A 374 9.04 -13.05 -10.50
C VAL A 374 9.00 -12.68 -9.03
N THR A 375 7.83 -12.86 -8.42
CA THR A 375 7.62 -12.71 -6.97
C THR A 375 7.30 -14.06 -6.37
N VAL A 376 8.03 -14.43 -5.33
CA VAL A 376 7.73 -15.58 -4.48
C VAL A 376 7.46 -15.06 -3.08
N SER A 377 6.23 -15.20 -2.58
CA SER A 377 5.76 -14.52 -1.37
C SER A 377 5.26 -15.47 -0.31
N THR A 378 5.60 -15.16 0.94
CA THR A 378 5.02 -15.79 2.14
C THR A 378 3.91 -14.90 2.74
N GLU A 379 3.02 -15.52 3.51
CA GLU A 379 1.91 -14.88 4.25
C GLU A 379 0.82 -14.22 3.39
N MET A 380 0.82 -14.52 2.09
CA MET A 380 -0.12 -14.04 1.07
C MET A 380 -0.96 -15.19 0.51
N SER A 381 -2.05 -14.87 -0.18
CA SER A 381 -2.87 -15.87 -0.88
C SER A 381 -2.13 -16.47 -2.08
N SER A 382 -1.44 -15.65 -2.86
CA SER A 382 -0.55 -16.08 -3.93
C SER A 382 0.86 -16.31 -3.39
N PHE A 383 1.44 -17.49 -3.65
CA PHE A 383 2.82 -17.79 -3.30
C PHE A 383 3.80 -17.55 -4.46
N PHE A 384 3.30 -17.50 -5.71
CA PHE A 384 4.10 -17.26 -6.91
C PHE A 384 3.35 -16.32 -7.87
N SER A 385 4.03 -15.34 -8.45
CA SER A 385 3.54 -14.56 -9.59
C SER A 385 4.68 -14.24 -10.55
N LEU A 386 4.34 -14.06 -11.83
CA LEU A 386 5.31 -13.88 -12.90
C LEU A 386 4.82 -12.87 -13.93
N ARG A 387 5.74 -12.02 -14.39
CA ARG A 387 5.57 -11.17 -15.58
C ARG A 387 6.72 -11.44 -16.54
N HIS A 388 6.40 -11.50 -17.83
CA HIS A 388 7.39 -11.66 -18.89
C HIS A 388 6.93 -10.88 -20.13
N GLY A 389 7.63 -9.80 -20.47
CA GLY A 389 7.16 -8.90 -21.52
C GLY A 389 5.75 -8.39 -21.22
N SER A 390 4.81 -8.59 -22.14
CA SER A 390 3.39 -8.23 -21.97
C SER A 390 2.56 -9.27 -21.20
N VAL A 391 3.00 -10.52 -21.07
CA VAL A 391 2.23 -11.58 -20.40
C VAL A 391 2.43 -11.59 -18.89
N ARG A 392 1.35 -11.96 -18.17
CA ARG A 392 1.30 -11.96 -16.71
C ARG A 392 0.59 -13.22 -16.19
N LEU A 393 1.22 -13.89 -15.24
CA LEU A 393 0.60 -14.83 -14.31
C LEU A 393 0.45 -14.10 -12.98
N LEU A 394 -0.77 -13.64 -12.69
CA LEU A 394 -1.06 -12.75 -11.56
C LEU A 394 -0.90 -13.45 -10.20
N GLY A 395 -1.04 -14.76 -10.17
CA GLY A 395 -0.85 -15.53 -8.96
C GLY A 395 -1.03 -17.03 -9.16
N VAL A 396 -0.28 -17.80 -8.39
CA VAL A 396 -0.54 -19.22 -8.10
C VAL A 396 -0.87 -19.33 -6.62
N GLN A 397 -2.01 -19.95 -6.31
CA GLN A 397 -2.55 -20.05 -4.96
C GLN A 397 -2.90 -21.48 -4.63
N PHE A 398 -2.88 -21.83 -3.35
CA PHE A 398 -3.34 -23.11 -2.84
C PHE A 398 -4.44 -22.90 -1.81
N ALA A 399 -5.60 -23.51 -2.01
CA ALA A 399 -6.74 -23.45 -1.10
C ALA A 399 -7.12 -24.85 -0.61
N SER A 400 -7.56 -24.97 0.64
CA SER A 400 -7.86 -26.28 1.24
C SER A 400 -9.18 -26.26 2.00
N TYR A 401 -9.90 -27.39 1.98
CA TYR A 401 -11.09 -27.61 2.81
C TYR A 401 -10.75 -27.88 4.28
N PHE A 402 -9.49 -28.21 4.60
CA PHE A 402 -9.06 -28.54 5.97
C PHE A 402 -9.37 -27.38 6.93
N ASP A 403 -8.79 -26.22 6.67
CA ASP A 403 -9.29 -24.95 7.18
C ASP A 403 -9.69 -24.06 5.99
N PRO A 404 -11.00 -23.96 5.69
CA PRO A 404 -11.47 -23.37 4.45
C PRO A 404 -10.86 -22.01 4.16
N GLY A 405 -10.17 -21.91 3.02
CA GLY A 405 -9.51 -20.69 2.55
C GLY A 405 -8.17 -20.99 1.90
N PHE A 406 -7.39 -19.94 1.64
CA PHE A 406 -6.03 -20.07 1.13
C PHE A 406 -5.07 -20.52 2.23
N VAL A 407 -4.23 -21.51 1.92
CA VAL A 407 -3.08 -21.89 2.75
C VAL A 407 -1.97 -20.89 2.49
N LYS A 408 -1.69 -20.05 3.49
CA LYS A 408 -0.58 -19.10 3.43
C LYS A 408 0.73 -19.84 3.66
N MET A 409 1.70 -19.61 2.79
CA MET A 409 3.06 -20.12 2.98
C MET A 409 3.73 -19.33 4.11
N GLY A 410 4.10 -20.00 5.20
CA GLY A 410 4.64 -19.37 6.42
C GLY A 410 6.16 -19.24 6.43
N SER A 411 6.87 -20.05 5.64
CA SER A 411 8.33 -20.01 5.51
C SER A 411 8.79 -20.04 4.06
N LEU A 412 10.00 -19.53 3.83
CA LEU A 412 10.71 -19.56 2.55
C LEU A 412 12.18 -19.87 2.82
N GLU A 413 12.71 -20.87 2.13
CA GLU A 413 14.11 -21.29 2.16
C GLU A 413 14.69 -21.19 0.75
N THR A 414 15.88 -20.61 0.60
CA THR A 414 16.62 -20.62 -0.65
C THR A 414 17.24 -22.00 -0.87
N VAL A 415 16.97 -22.61 -2.03
CA VAL A 415 17.54 -23.90 -2.46
C VAL A 415 18.34 -23.72 -3.75
N ASP A 416 19.13 -24.72 -4.17
CA ASP A 416 20.09 -24.61 -5.28
C ASP A 416 19.56 -23.92 -6.56
N GLN A 417 18.32 -24.20 -6.94
CA GLN A 417 17.69 -23.67 -8.17
C GLN A 417 16.42 -22.85 -7.90
N GLY A 418 16.23 -22.33 -6.69
CA GLY A 418 15.06 -21.49 -6.41
C GLY A 418 14.68 -21.45 -4.93
N TYR A 419 13.42 -21.73 -4.62
CA TYR A 419 12.86 -21.52 -3.28
C TYR A 419 11.95 -22.66 -2.86
N ARG A 420 12.04 -23.05 -1.59
CA ARG A 420 11.09 -23.95 -0.94
C ARG A 420 10.22 -23.17 0.02
N LEU A 421 8.90 -23.30 -0.14
CA LEU A 421 7.91 -22.74 0.76
C LEU A 421 7.21 -23.85 1.54
N THR A 422 6.79 -23.52 2.76
CA THR A 422 5.96 -24.40 3.58
C THR A 422 4.81 -23.61 4.17
N GLY A 423 3.58 -24.12 4.00
CA GLY A 423 2.37 -23.64 4.67
C GLY A 423 1.84 -24.70 5.61
N GLU A 424 1.31 -24.28 6.76
CA GLU A 424 0.67 -25.16 7.74
C GLU A 424 -0.69 -24.59 8.13
N GLN A 425 -1.71 -25.43 8.15
CA GLN A 425 -2.97 -25.15 8.83
C GLN A 425 -3.10 -26.06 10.04
N GLU A 426 -3.61 -25.51 11.13
CA GLU A 426 -3.92 -26.26 12.35
C GLU A 426 -5.40 -26.11 12.67
N LYS A 427 -6.07 -27.24 12.92
CA LYS A 427 -7.49 -27.24 13.27
C LYS A 427 -7.75 -28.28 14.33
N GLY A 428 -8.58 -27.93 15.30
CA GLY A 428 -8.99 -28.81 16.37
C GLY A 428 -10.36 -28.45 16.91
N TYR A 429 -10.74 -29.10 17.99
CA TYR A 429 -12.03 -28.93 18.66
C TYR A 429 -11.83 -28.29 20.02
N GLN A 430 -12.74 -27.41 20.41
CA GLN A 430 -12.69 -26.74 21.70
C GLN A 430 -13.53 -27.50 22.73
N GLY A 431 -12.88 -27.92 23.83
CA GLY A 431 -13.53 -28.61 24.95
C GLY A 431 -14.54 -27.74 25.71
N PRO A 432 -15.19 -28.28 26.76
CA PRO A 432 -16.01 -27.48 27.66
C PRO A 432 -15.17 -26.42 28.39
N VAL A 433 -15.80 -25.32 28.83
CA VAL A 433 -15.16 -24.38 29.75
C VAL A 433 -14.89 -25.13 31.07
N PRO A 434 -13.67 -25.05 31.64
CA PRO A 434 -13.37 -25.65 32.94
C PRO A 434 -14.37 -25.18 34.00
N ALA A 435 -14.84 -26.08 34.87
CA ALA A 435 -15.90 -25.77 35.84
C ALA A 435 -15.57 -24.58 36.75
N ALA A 436 -14.29 -24.42 37.12
CA ALA A 436 -13.79 -23.31 37.92
C ALA A 436 -13.80 -21.95 37.20
N GLU A 437 -13.94 -21.95 35.87
CA GLU A 437 -13.93 -20.75 35.01
C GLU A 437 -15.31 -20.44 34.43
N LEU A 438 -16.36 -21.19 34.83
CA LEU A 438 -17.71 -20.90 34.40
C LEU A 438 -18.22 -19.57 35.01
N PRO A 439 -18.84 -18.69 34.20
CA PRO A 439 -19.47 -17.48 34.72
C PRO A 439 -20.72 -17.85 35.53
N LEU A 440 -21.15 -16.95 36.41
CA LEU A 440 -22.40 -17.13 37.19
C LEU A 440 -23.62 -17.38 36.30
N SER A 441 -23.67 -16.73 35.12
CA SER A 441 -24.74 -16.89 34.14
C SER A 441 -24.89 -18.33 33.62
N ALA A 442 -23.87 -19.18 33.76
CA ALA A 442 -23.97 -20.59 33.39
C ALA A 442 -24.91 -21.39 34.31
N GLY A 443 -25.18 -20.90 35.53
CA GLY A 443 -26.11 -21.50 36.49
C GLY A 443 -27.53 -20.93 36.42
N GLU A 444 -27.80 -19.96 35.55
CA GLU A 444 -29.12 -19.35 35.38
C GLU A 444 -30.04 -20.22 34.50
N ALA A 445 -31.33 -19.88 34.44
CA ALA A 445 -32.30 -20.58 33.58
C ALA A 445 -31.98 -20.47 32.09
N VAL A 446 -31.25 -19.41 31.69
CA VAL A 446 -30.78 -19.19 30.31
C VAL A 446 -29.28 -18.90 30.36
N SER A 447 -28.49 -19.64 29.59
CA SER A 447 -27.03 -19.45 29.47
C SER A 447 -26.69 -19.10 28.02
N PRO A 448 -26.67 -17.80 27.65
CA PRO A 448 -26.32 -17.38 26.30
C PRO A 448 -24.87 -17.74 25.96
N TRP A 449 -24.67 -18.35 24.79
CA TRP A 449 -23.36 -18.83 24.34
C TRP A 449 -22.27 -17.75 24.41
N TYR A 450 -22.59 -16.52 23.98
CA TYR A 450 -21.65 -15.39 23.91
C TYR A 450 -21.17 -14.86 25.28
N LEU A 451 -21.74 -15.32 26.39
CA LEU A 451 -21.26 -14.99 27.74
C LEU A 451 -20.24 -16.01 28.28
N LEU A 452 -20.03 -17.14 27.60
CA LEU A 452 -19.05 -18.13 28.01
C LEU A 452 -17.62 -17.68 27.66
N PRO A 453 -16.63 -17.92 28.53
CA PRO A 453 -15.25 -17.53 28.25
C PRO A 453 -14.59 -18.51 27.27
N HIS A 454 -14.92 -18.40 25.99
CA HIS A 454 -14.46 -19.33 24.94
C HIS A 454 -12.93 -19.48 24.85
N HIS A 455 -12.18 -18.41 25.14
CA HIS A 455 -10.71 -18.41 25.16
C HIS A 455 -10.10 -19.30 26.26
N ARG A 456 -10.91 -19.86 27.17
CA ARG A 456 -10.47 -20.77 28.25
C ARG A 456 -10.70 -22.25 27.93
N ARG A 457 -11.31 -22.55 26.79
CA ARG A 457 -11.59 -23.94 26.41
C ARG A 457 -10.28 -24.61 26.00
N PRO A 458 -9.98 -25.81 26.52
CA PRO A 458 -8.81 -26.57 26.06
C PRO A 458 -9.04 -27.05 24.62
N GLN A 459 -8.02 -26.93 23.78
CA GLN A 459 -8.03 -27.57 22.46
C GLN A 459 -7.88 -29.09 22.59
N THR A 460 -8.58 -29.82 21.72
CA THR A 460 -8.58 -31.28 21.65
C THR A 460 -8.60 -31.73 20.18
N HIS A 461 -8.15 -32.95 19.89
CA HIS A 461 -8.14 -33.52 18.53
C HIS A 461 -7.51 -32.60 17.48
N VAL A 462 -6.40 -31.96 17.84
CA VAL A 462 -5.66 -31.06 16.96
C VAL A 462 -5.06 -31.88 15.81
N GLN A 463 -5.35 -31.45 14.59
CA GLN A 463 -4.80 -31.99 13.36
C GLN A 463 -4.05 -30.88 12.62
N LYS A 464 -3.12 -31.27 11.77
CA LYS A 464 -2.30 -30.37 10.96
C LYS A 464 -2.34 -30.80 9.51
N HIS A 465 -2.47 -29.82 8.61
CA HIS A 465 -2.33 -30.02 7.17
C HIS A 465 -1.16 -29.17 6.69
N THR A 466 -0.13 -29.84 6.16
CA THR A 466 1.11 -29.18 5.71
C THR A 466 1.22 -29.27 4.20
N VAL A 467 1.55 -28.15 3.56
CA VAL A 467 1.78 -28.04 2.13
C VAL A 467 3.20 -27.55 1.92
N SER A 468 3.95 -28.25 1.07
CA SER A 468 5.27 -27.80 0.62
C SER A 468 5.23 -27.44 -0.86
N VAL A 469 5.89 -26.34 -1.22
CA VAL A 469 6.00 -25.88 -2.60
C VAL A 469 7.46 -25.61 -2.94
N ASP A 470 8.02 -26.33 -3.90
CA ASP A 470 9.29 -25.98 -4.52
C ASP A 470 9.04 -25.14 -5.78
N VAL A 471 9.60 -23.94 -5.81
CA VAL A 471 9.60 -23.03 -6.96
C VAL A 471 11.00 -23.03 -7.54
N LEU A 472 11.19 -23.70 -8.66
CA LEU A 472 12.50 -23.93 -9.27
C LEU A 472 12.61 -23.23 -10.63
N GLU A 473 13.71 -22.52 -10.84
CA GLU A 473 14.06 -21.94 -12.14
C GLU A 473 14.52 -23.05 -13.09
N THR A 474 14.02 -23.02 -14.34
CA THR A 474 14.46 -23.89 -15.43
C THR A 474 15.17 -23.07 -16.50
N GLY A 475 15.82 -23.72 -17.48
CA GLY A 475 16.51 -23.00 -18.56
C GLY A 475 15.60 -22.15 -19.44
N ASP A 476 14.29 -22.40 -19.42
CA ASP A 476 13.26 -21.78 -20.25
C ASP A 476 12.05 -21.24 -19.46
N GLY A 477 12.13 -21.21 -18.13
CA GLY A 477 11.05 -20.74 -17.27
C GLY A 477 11.13 -21.26 -15.84
N TRP A 478 10.04 -21.89 -15.36
CA TRP A 478 9.87 -22.26 -13.96
C TRP A 478 9.16 -23.61 -13.80
N LYS A 479 9.46 -24.32 -12.72
CA LYS A 479 8.76 -25.53 -12.28
C LYS A 479 8.25 -25.33 -10.86
N LEU A 480 6.97 -25.58 -10.63
CA LEU A 480 6.34 -25.57 -9.32
C LEU A 480 6.02 -27.01 -8.92
N MET A 481 6.56 -27.49 -7.79
CA MET A 481 6.26 -28.81 -7.23
C MET A 481 5.50 -28.63 -5.92
N ILE A 482 4.21 -28.96 -5.90
CA ILE A 482 3.31 -28.75 -4.76
C ILE A 482 2.99 -30.12 -4.16
N LYS A 483 3.21 -30.29 -2.86
CA LYS A 483 3.07 -31.59 -2.19
C LYS A 483 2.32 -31.45 -0.87
N SER A 484 1.43 -32.41 -0.62
CA SER A 484 0.82 -32.63 0.69
C SER A 484 0.56 -34.13 0.84
N SER A 485 0.82 -34.68 2.02
CA SER A 485 0.70 -36.12 2.29
C SER A 485 -0.34 -36.46 3.36
N GLU A 486 -0.53 -35.61 4.36
CA GLU A 486 -1.41 -35.87 5.50
C GLU A 486 -2.17 -34.60 5.92
N PRO A 487 -3.40 -34.73 6.46
CA PRO A 487 -4.15 -35.96 6.55
C PRO A 487 -4.65 -36.43 5.17
N GLU A 488 -4.89 -37.72 5.01
CA GLU A 488 -5.49 -38.26 3.78
C GLU A 488 -6.87 -37.64 3.50
N GLU A 489 -7.24 -37.62 2.21
CA GLU A 489 -8.55 -37.18 1.70
C GLU A 489 -8.88 -35.68 1.89
N VAL A 490 -7.88 -34.83 2.11
CA VAL A 490 -8.09 -33.38 2.14
C VAL A 490 -8.31 -32.83 0.73
N VAL A 491 -9.57 -32.50 0.43
CA VAL A 491 -9.99 -31.79 -0.79
C VAL A 491 -9.32 -30.40 -0.84
N SER A 492 -8.60 -30.11 -1.92
CA SER A 492 -7.85 -28.86 -2.09
C SER A 492 -7.80 -28.42 -3.56
N GLN A 493 -7.51 -27.14 -3.80
CA GLN A 493 -7.44 -26.56 -5.13
C GLN A 493 -6.16 -25.76 -5.31
N ILE A 494 -5.46 -25.99 -6.42
CA ILE A 494 -4.44 -25.07 -6.93
C ILE A 494 -5.13 -24.16 -7.94
N SER A 495 -4.87 -22.86 -7.87
CA SER A 495 -5.44 -21.89 -8.80
C SER A 495 -4.36 -21.09 -9.52
N LEU A 496 -4.55 -20.88 -10.82
CA LEU A 496 -3.73 -20.03 -11.68
C LEU A 496 -4.57 -18.82 -12.11
N ILE A 497 -4.12 -17.61 -11.80
CA ILE A 497 -4.84 -16.38 -12.12
C ILE A 497 -4.18 -15.70 -13.32
N LEU A 498 -4.93 -15.59 -14.41
CA LEU A 498 -4.50 -14.95 -15.67
C LEU A 498 -5.35 -13.71 -15.96
N PRO A 499 -4.80 -12.64 -16.55
CA PRO A 499 -5.61 -11.51 -17.00
C PRO A 499 -6.58 -11.92 -18.12
N SER A 500 -7.79 -11.38 -18.11
CA SER A 500 -8.81 -11.66 -19.14
C SER A 500 -8.46 -11.14 -20.54
N ALA A 501 -7.51 -10.20 -20.66
CA ALA A 501 -7.09 -9.57 -21.91
C ALA A 501 -6.33 -10.49 -22.87
N GLY A 502 -5.62 -11.50 -22.36
CA GLY A 502 -4.88 -12.45 -23.19
C GLY A 502 -5.73 -13.60 -23.72
N GLN A 503 -5.19 -14.38 -24.64
CA GLN A 503 -5.86 -15.54 -25.23
C GLN A 503 -5.26 -16.83 -24.67
N ILE A 504 -6.13 -17.82 -24.40
CA ILE A 504 -5.70 -19.16 -23.99
C ILE A 504 -5.99 -20.10 -25.16
N THR A 505 -4.98 -20.88 -25.54
CA THR A 505 -5.10 -21.98 -26.51
C THR A 505 -4.63 -23.28 -25.88
N GLY A 506 -5.16 -24.41 -26.33
CA GLY A 506 -4.91 -25.71 -25.70
C GLY A 506 -5.74 -25.94 -24.44
N GLY A 507 -5.43 -27.00 -23.71
CA GLY A 507 -6.14 -27.41 -22.49
C GLY A 507 -7.54 -27.99 -22.68
N GLU A 508 -8.00 -28.68 -21.65
CA GLU A 508 -9.38 -29.12 -21.48
C GLU A 508 -10.00 -28.37 -20.30
N PHE A 509 -11.15 -27.72 -20.56
CA PHE A 509 -11.78 -26.85 -19.57
C PHE A 509 -13.24 -27.24 -19.30
N ALA A 510 -13.65 -27.13 -18.04
CA ALA A 510 -15.04 -27.21 -17.64
C ALA A 510 -15.44 -26.00 -16.75
N PRO A 511 -16.68 -25.51 -16.80
CA PRO A 511 -17.10 -24.38 -15.96
C PRO A 511 -17.00 -24.71 -14.46
N ALA A 512 -16.41 -23.80 -13.68
CA ALA A 512 -16.36 -23.89 -12.21
C ALA A 512 -17.04 -22.71 -11.50
N GLY A 513 -17.21 -21.56 -12.17
CA GLY A 513 -17.89 -20.41 -11.59
C GLY A 513 -17.82 -19.19 -12.48
N VAL A 514 -18.18 -18.03 -11.93
CA VAL A 514 -17.93 -16.75 -12.60
C VAL A 514 -16.42 -16.59 -12.75
N ASP A 515 -15.96 -16.34 -13.98
CA ASP A 515 -14.55 -16.12 -14.29
C ASP A 515 -13.60 -17.28 -13.91
N SER A 516 -14.15 -18.47 -13.63
CA SER A 516 -13.41 -19.64 -13.13
C SER A 516 -13.72 -20.91 -13.93
N GLN A 517 -12.68 -21.66 -14.28
CA GLN A 517 -12.77 -22.90 -15.05
C GLN A 517 -11.89 -23.98 -14.41
N PHE A 518 -12.34 -25.22 -14.40
CA PHE A 518 -11.47 -26.37 -14.16
C PHE A 518 -10.54 -26.56 -15.35
N TRP A 519 -9.30 -26.96 -15.09
CA TRP A 519 -8.33 -27.35 -16.11
C TRP A 519 -7.78 -28.75 -15.82
N SER A 520 -8.11 -29.71 -16.69
CA SER A 520 -7.88 -31.15 -16.46
C SER A 520 -7.01 -31.84 -17.51
N GLY A 521 -6.72 -31.15 -18.63
CA GLY A 521 -6.15 -31.78 -19.83
C GLY A 521 -4.77 -31.27 -20.23
N ASP A 522 -4.55 -31.22 -21.53
CA ASP A 522 -3.27 -30.86 -22.17
C ASP A 522 -2.74 -29.48 -21.75
N ASP A 523 -1.49 -29.23 -22.13
CA ASP A 523 -0.80 -27.96 -21.96
C ASP A 523 -1.62 -26.80 -22.51
N ILE A 524 -1.54 -25.67 -21.81
CA ILE A 524 -2.14 -24.42 -22.22
C ILE A 524 -1.07 -23.43 -22.63
N ARG A 525 -1.39 -22.57 -23.58
CA ARG A 525 -0.60 -21.37 -23.87
C ARG A 525 -1.46 -20.15 -23.65
N TYR A 526 -0.97 -19.23 -22.81
CA TYR A 526 -1.52 -17.90 -22.65
C TYR A 526 -0.65 -16.90 -23.42
N GLU A 527 -1.25 -16.15 -24.35
CA GLU A 527 -0.57 -15.19 -25.21
C GLU A 527 -1.22 -13.81 -25.12
N TYR A 528 -0.39 -12.77 -25.09
CA TYR A 528 -0.82 -11.38 -25.15
C TYR A 528 0.26 -10.52 -25.82
N GLU A 529 -0.09 -9.73 -26.83
CA GLU A 529 0.84 -8.84 -27.56
C GLU A 529 2.13 -9.53 -28.06
N GLY A 530 2.02 -10.80 -28.45
CA GLY A 530 3.09 -11.61 -29.04
C GLY A 530 4.05 -12.27 -28.06
N ASP A 531 3.97 -11.95 -26.76
CA ASP A 531 4.67 -12.71 -25.71
C ASP A 531 3.73 -13.81 -25.19
N TRP A 532 4.30 -14.91 -24.68
CA TRP A 532 3.51 -16.05 -24.23
C TRP A 532 4.10 -16.76 -23.00
N ILE A 533 3.22 -17.39 -22.23
CA ILE A 533 3.55 -18.40 -21.23
C ILE A 533 2.84 -19.70 -21.58
N GLU A 534 3.57 -20.81 -21.53
CA GLU A 534 3.03 -22.15 -21.73
C GLU A 534 3.05 -22.89 -20.40
N ILE A 535 1.91 -23.44 -19.98
CA ILE A 535 1.74 -24.04 -18.67
C ILE A 535 1.26 -25.48 -18.85
N SER A 536 1.96 -26.42 -18.23
CA SER A 536 1.59 -27.85 -18.22
C SER A 536 1.22 -28.32 -16.81
N GLY A 537 0.49 -29.43 -16.74
CA GLY A 537 0.11 -30.07 -15.48
C GLY A 537 -1.31 -29.77 -15.01
N GLY A 538 -2.32 -29.83 -15.89
CA GLY A 538 -3.74 -29.82 -15.49
C GLY A 538 -4.11 -30.97 -14.54
N GLU A 539 -5.17 -30.85 -13.75
CA GLU A 539 -5.60 -31.87 -12.78
C GLU A 539 -7.08 -31.77 -12.40
N PHE A 540 -7.74 -32.92 -12.22
CA PHE A 540 -9.16 -32.94 -11.84
C PHE A 540 -9.58 -34.16 -11.03
N GLN A 541 -9.19 -34.20 -9.76
CA GLN A 541 -9.48 -35.32 -8.85
C GLN A 541 -10.86 -35.23 -8.17
N HIS A 542 -11.50 -34.06 -8.17
CA HIS A 542 -12.82 -33.85 -7.57
C HIS A 542 -13.61 -32.77 -8.33
N THR A 543 -14.90 -32.62 -8.01
CA THR A 543 -15.81 -31.69 -8.71
C THR A 543 -16.16 -30.44 -7.93
N ALA A 544 -15.58 -30.25 -6.73
CA ALA A 544 -15.78 -29.01 -5.97
C ALA A 544 -15.34 -27.78 -6.78
N ALA A 545 -16.22 -26.79 -6.84
CA ALA A 545 -16.12 -25.61 -7.70
C ALA A 545 -15.39 -24.42 -7.06
N GLY A 546 -15.10 -24.51 -5.77
CA GLY A 546 -14.44 -23.47 -4.99
C GLY A 546 -14.29 -23.91 -3.54
N VAL A 547 -13.27 -23.39 -2.85
CA VAL A 547 -13.11 -23.54 -1.39
C VAL A 547 -13.81 -22.37 -0.70
N ARG A 548 -14.53 -22.62 0.40
CA ARG A 548 -15.12 -21.54 1.20
C ARG A 548 -14.03 -20.58 1.67
N GLU A 549 -14.29 -19.28 1.68
CA GLU A 549 -13.33 -18.21 2.07
C GLU A 549 -12.15 -18.00 1.10
N ALA A 550 -11.98 -18.84 0.08
CA ALA A 550 -11.08 -18.58 -1.04
C ALA A 550 -11.81 -17.75 -2.12
N VAL A 551 -11.60 -16.43 -2.10
CA VAL A 551 -12.21 -15.50 -3.06
C VAL A 551 -11.21 -15.17 -4.16
N TYR A 552 -11.60 -15.43 -5.41
CA TYR A 552 -10.81 -15.13 -6.60
C TYR A 552 -11.13 -13.74 -7.17
N PRO A 553 -10.18 -13.07 -7.85
CA PRO A 553 -10.41 -11.75 -8.42
C PRO A 553 -11.40 -11.79 -9.60
N VAL A 554 -12.32 -10.83 -9.61
CA VAL A 554 -13.29 -10.63 -10.70
C VAL A 554 -12.58 -10.02 -11.92
N GLY A 555 -13.02 -10.37 -13.14
CA GLY A 555 -12.47 -9.84 -14.38
C GLY A 555 -11.13 -10.45 -14.79
N CYS A 556 -10.69 -11.49 -14.08
CA CYS A 556 -9.57 -12.35 -14.45
C CYS A 556 -10.08 -13.67 -15.04
N ARG A 557 -9.19 -14.56 -15.47
CA ARG A 557 -9.51 -15.97 -15.72
C ARG A 557 -8.78 -16.80 -14.68
N THR A 558 -9.54 -17.55 -13.88
CA THR A 558 -8.99 -18.44 -12.86
C THR A 558 -9.09 -19.87 -13.34
N LEU A 559 -7.95 -20.53 -13.49
CA LEU A 559 -7.89 -21.96 -13.81
C LEU A 559 -7.69 -22.76 -12.52
N LEU A 560 -8.58 -23.72 -12.27
CA LEU A 560 -8.60 -24.54 -11.07
C LEU A 560 -8.14 -25.96 -11.37
N LEU A 561 -7.16 -26.40 -10.60
CA LEU A 561 -6.67 -27.77 -10.57
C LEU A 561 -7.11 -28.40 -9.25
N ASN A 562 -7.87 -29.48 -9.33
CA ASN A 562 -8.49 -30.10 -8.16
C ASN A 562 -7.67 -31.29 -7.69
N VAL A 563 -7.20 -31.26 -6.45
CA VAL A 563 -6.30 -32.26 -5.86
C VAL A 563 -6.81 -32.75 -4.51
N VAL A 564 -6.44 -33.97 -4.15
CA VAL A 564 -6.79 -34.63 -2.89
C VAL A 564 -5.52 -35.23 -2.28
N THR A 565 -5.27 -34.95 -1.00
CA THR A 565 -4.13 -35.52 -0.28
C THR A 565 -4.25 -37.05 -0.15
N PRO A 566 -3.18 -37.85 -0.34
CA PRO A 566 -1.82 -37.44 -0.69
C PRO A 566 -1.66 -37.12 -2.18
N PHE A 567 -0.93 -36.05 -2.49
CA PHE A 567 -0.57 -35.71 -3.87
C PHE A 567 0.84 -35.09 -3.95
N GLU A 568 1.45 -35.26 -5.12
CA GLU A 568 2.60 -34.51 -5.59
C GLU A 568 2.26 -33.98 -6.98
N LYS A 569 2.17 -32.66 -7.12
CA LYS A 569 1.76 -32.00 -8.36
C LYS A 569 2.89 -31.16 -8.93
N GLU A 570 3.26 -31.44 -10.17
CA GLU A 570 4.19 -30.62 -10.94
C GLU A 570 3.42 -29.72 -11.92
N ILE A 571 3.80 -28.45 -11.97
CA ILE A 571 3.37 -27.46 -12.97
C ILE A 571 4.64 -26.90 -13.61
N HIS A 572 4.76 -26.99 -14.93
CA HIS A 572 5.84 -26.33 -15.66
C HIS A 572 5.32 -25.07 -16.33
N ILE A 573 6.11 -24.01 -16.30
CA ILE A 573 5.81 -22.71 -16.89
C ILE A 573 6.99 -22.38 -17.81
N ARG A 574 6.78 -22.44 -19.13
CA ARG A 574 7.77 -22.04 -20.12
C ARG A 574 7.45 -20.64 -20.66
N LEU A 575 8.49 -19.84 -20.88
CA LEU A 575 8.37 -18.46 -21.34
C LEU A 575 8.77 -18.34 -22.81
N SER A 576 8.19 -17.37 -23.52
CA SER A 576 8.69 -16.94 -24.82
C SER A 576 10.15 -16.49 -24.74
N PRO A 577 10.95 -16.66 -25.81
CA PRO A 577 12.27 -16.03 -25.86
C PRO A 577 12.11 -14.50 -25.84
N PRO A 578 13.05 -13.75 -25.25
CA PRO A 578 13.02 -12.29 -25.30
C PRO A 578 13.02 -11.81 -26.75
N LYS A 579 12.16 -10.85 -27.09
CA LYS A 579 12.19 -10.19 -28.41
C LYS A 579 13.59 -9.59 -28.65
N SER A 580 14.19 -9.82 -29.81
CA SER A 580 15.43 -9.13 -30.18
C SER A 580 15.16 -7.63 -30.21
N LYS A 581 16.04 -6.83 -29.59
CA LYS A 581 16.03 -5.38 -29.79
C LYS A 581 16.62 -5.13 -31.19
N ASP A 582 15.77 -5.10 -32.20
CA ASP A 582 16.12 -4.61 -33.54
C ASP A 582 16.19 -3.07 -33.56
#